data_AF-A0A2T2SXH2-F1
#
_entry.id   AF-A0A2T2SXH2-F1
#
_cell.length_a   1.000
_cell.length_b   1.000
_cell.length_c   1.000
_cell.angle_alpha   90.00
_cell.angle_beta   90.00
_cell.angle_gamma   90.00
#
_symmetry.space_group_name_H-M   'P 1'
#
loop_
_entity.id
_entity.type
_entity.pdbx_description
1 polymer ?
#
loop_
_entity_poly.entity_id
_entity_poly.type
_entity_poly.pdbx_seq_one_letter_code
_entity_poly.pdbx_strand_id
1 'polypeptide(L)'
;MASTSDLRAAIEQNLLFEWSIELGHATIELLAEPIAEGETLHLKDIAVYPRAADTADIGTRAVRMIRNRLATRARRAGFSKLRVTGTRLSGAKKGRSVDVTIDLPHR
;
A
#
# COMPACT_ATOMS: atom_id res chain seq x y z
N MET A 1 -0.81 15.02 -5.33
CA MET A 1 -0.51 13.83 -6.16
C MET A 1 0.84 13.31 -5.73
N ALA A 2 0.91 12.23 -4.93
CA ALA A 2 2.21 11.65 -4.61
C ALA A 2 2.84 11.15 -5.93
N SER A 3 4.12 11.43 -6.15
CA SER A 3 4.91 11.08 -7.32
C SER A 3 5.61 9.72 -7.14
N THR A 4 5.98 9.03 -8.22
CA THR A 4 6.79 7.78 -8.16
C THR A 4 8.14 8.03 -7.45
N SER A 5 8.63 9.27 -7.47
CA SER A 5 9.81 9.71 -6.70
C SER A 5 9.66 9.45 -5.20
N ASP A 6 8.45 9.59 -4.66
CA ASP A 6 8.23 9.57 -3.21
C ASP A 6 8.46 8.16 -2.63
N LEU A 7 8.21 7.12 -3.43
CA LEU A 7 8.44 5.74 -3.00
C LEU A 7 9.94 5.39 -2.96
N ARG A 8 10.70 5.74 -4.00
CA ARG A 8 12.15 5.48 -4.04
C ARG A 8 12.89 6.33 -3.02
N ALA A 9 12.51 7.60 -2.87
CA ALA A 9 13.08 8.48 -1.85
C ALA A 9 12.81 7.93 -0.44
N ALA A 10 11.60 7.42 -0.15
CA ALA A 10 11.30 6.81 1.14
C ALA A 10 12.18 5.59 1.43
N ILE A 11 12.46 4.76 0.42
CA ILE A 11 13.39 3.61 0.56
C ILE A 11 14.81 4.09 0.84
N GLU A 12 15.32 5.03 0.04
CA GLU A 12 16.71 5.51 0.14
C GLU A 12 16.99 6.25 1.46
N GLN A 13 16.00 6.96 1.98
CA GLN A 13 16.10 7.74 3.21
C GLN A 13 15.64 6.97 4.44
N ASN A 14 15.21 5.71 4.28
CA ASN A 14 14.66 4.87 5.34
C ASN A 14 13.49 5.56 6.09
N LEU A 15 12.57 6.13 5.32
CA LEU A 15 11.36 6.81 5.79
C LEU A 15 10.13 5.95 5.56
N LEU A 16 9.07 6.24 6.33
CA LEU A 16 7.77 5.64 6.09
C LEU A 16 7.19 6.14 4.77
N PHE A 17 6.62 5.22 3.99
CA PHE A 17 5.85 5.54 2.81
C PHE A 17 4.42 5.89 3.21
N GLU A 18 4.10 7.17 3.07
CA GLU A 18 2.76 7.71 3.26
C GLU A 18 2.06 7.92 1.91
N TRP A 19 0.82 7.45 1.82
CA TRP A 19 0.04 7.65 0.62
C TRP A 19 -1.45 7.81 0.91
N SER A 20 -2.03 8.90 0.42
CA SER A 20 -3.47 9.14 0.46
C SER A 20 -4.11 8.92 -0.91
N ILE A 21 -5.31 8.34 -0.90
CA ILE A 21 -6.12 8.08 -2.08
C ILE A 21 -7.59 8.42 -1.82
N GLU A 22 -8.17 9.21 -2.70
CA GLU A 22 -9.62 9.44 -2.72
C GLU A 22 -10.33 8.26 -3.37
N LEU A 23 -11.28 7.66 -2.65
CA LEU A 23 -12.13 6.55 -3.07
C LEU A 23 -13.60 6.90 -2.79
N GLY A 24 -14.29 7.42 -3.80
CA GLY A 24 -15.66 7.90 -3.64
C GLY A 24 -15.69 9.13 -2.72
N HIS A 25 -16.39 9.03 -1.59
CA HIS A 25 -16.50 10.11 -0.59
C HIS A 25 -15.50 9.97 0.57
N ALA A 26 -14.65 8.94 0.56
CA ALA A 26 -13.68 8.70 1.62
C ALA A 26 -12.25 8.91 1.10
N THR A 27 -11.44 9.60 1.89
CA THR A 27 -9.98 9.60 1.72
C THR A 27 -9.42 8.45 2.52
N ILE A 28 -8.75 7.52 1.86
CA ILE A 28 -8.02 6.43 2.51
C ILE A 28 -6.55 6.81 2.59
N GLU A 29 -5.97 6.62 3.76
CA GLU A 29 -4.55 6.77 4.01
C GLU A 29 -3.90 5.41 4.17
N LEU A 30 -2.65 5.36 3.75
CA LEU A 30 -1.78 4.22 3.82
C LEU A 30 -0.46 4.67 4.40
N LEU A 31 0.02 3.88 5.36
CA LEU A 31 1.34 4.00 5.94
C LEU A 31 2.03 2.64 5.83
N ALA A 32 3.27 2.59 5.38
CA ALA A 32 4.05 1.35 5.34
C ALA A 32 5.55 1.67 5.43
N GLU A 33 6.35 0.70 5.87
CA GLU A 33 7.80 0.71 5.74
C GLU A 33 8.18 0.13 4.36
N PRO A 34 8.74 0.92 3.43
CA PRO A 34 9.11 0.44 2.10
C PRO A 34 10.54 -0.13 2.11
N ILE A 35 10.69 -1.39 1.69
CA ILE A 35 11.97 -2.08 1.61
C ILE A 35 12.16 -2.59 0.17
N ALA A 36 13.34 -2.37 -0.39
CA ALA A 36 13.73 -2.93 -1.68
C ALA A 36 14.60 -4.18 -1.49
N GLU A 37 14.10 -5.33 -1.94
CA GLU A 37 14.81 -6.61 -1.92
C GLU A 37 15.04 -7.08 -3.37
N GLY A 38 16.14 -6.62 -3.97
CA GLY A 38 16.40 -6.82 -5.39
C GLY A 38 15.30 -6.20 -6.25
N GLU A 39 14.54 -7.03 -6.97
CA GLU A 39 13.41 -6.58 -7.79
C GLU A 39 12.06 -6.58 -7.06
N THR A 40 12.05 -6.93 -5.77
CA THR A 40 10.84 -6.94 -4.95
C THR A 40 10.73 -5.66 -4.15
N LEU A 41 9.58 -4.99 -4.26
CA LEU A 41 9.16 -3.99 -3.28
C LEU A 41 8.41 -4.69 -2.16
N HIS A 42 8.89 -4.59 -0.93
CA HIS A 42 8.19 -5.04 0.26
C HIS A 42 7.63 -3.82 1.00
N LEU A 43 6.31 -3.72 1.08
CA LEU A 43 5.62 -2.79 1.97
C LEU A 43 5.35 -3.52 3.29
N LYS A 44 6.23 -3.31 4.26
CA LYS A 44 6.18 -3.91 5.58
C LYS A 44 5.32 -3.08 6.53
N ASP A 45 4.71 -3.76 7.49
CA ASP A 45 3.83 -3.20 8.52
C ASP A 45 2.78 -2.22 7.99
N ILE A 46 2.14 -2.60 6.88
CA ILE A 46 1.15 -1.74 6.22
C ILE A 46 -0.07 -1.48 7.12
N ALA A 47 -0.40 -0.21 7.28
CA ALA A 47 -1.65 0.27 7.85
C ALA A 47 -2.48 0.95 6.77
N VAL A 48 -3.78 0.63 6.69
CA VAL A 48 -4.73 1.24 5.76
C VAL A 48 -5.95 1.67 6.55
N TYR A 49 -6.27 2.96 6.52
CA TYR A 49 -7.32 3.55 7.35
C TYR A 49 -7.98 4.74 6.66
N PRO A 50 -9.26 5.03 6.92
CA PRO A 50 -9.90 6.25 6.43
C PRO A 50 -9.35 7.48 7.17
N ARG A 51 -9.13 8.60 6.47
CA ARG A 51 -8.74 9.89 7.08
C ARG A 51 -9.84 10.41 8.01
N ALA A 52 -11.11 10.19 7.66
CA ALA A 52 -12.25 10.56 8.49
C ALA A 52 -12.75 9.35 9.28
N ALA A 53 -12.88 9.51 10.61
CA ALA A 53 -13.34 8.45 11.54
C ALA A 53 -14.72 7.89 11.19
N ASP A 54 -15.52 8.63 10.42
CA ASP A 54 -16.93 8.34 10.16
C ASP A 54 -17.14 7.22 9.13
N THR A 55 -16.09 6.81 8.41
CA THR A 55 -16.15 5.71 7.44
C THR A 55 -15.43 4.47 7.96
N ALA A 56 -16.01 3.82 8.97
CA ALA A 56 -15.39 2.72 9.71
C ALA A 56 -15.02 1.46 8.90
N ASP A 57 -15.57 1.28 7.68
CA ASP A 57 -15.34 0.06 6.90
C ASP A 57 -14.76 0.33 5.50
N ILE A 58 -13.52 -0.12 5.31
CA ILE A 58 -12.88 -0.15 4.00
C ILE A 58 -13.36 -1.43 3.31
N GLY A 59 -14.42 -1.29 2.51
CA GLY A 59 -14.99 -2.39 1.76
C GLY A 59 -13.97 -3.09 0.84
N THR A 60 -14.22 -4.35 0.51
CA THR A 60 -13.32 -5.20 -0.32
C THR A 60 -12.98 -4.58 -1.68
N ARG A 61 -13.89 -3.79 -2.26
CA ARG A 61 -13.66 -3.04 -3.51
C ARG A 61 -12.56 -1.99 -3.35
N ALA A 62 -12.56 -1.23 -2.26
CA ALA A 62 -11.56 -0.22 -1.97
C ALA A 62 -10.18 -0.87 -1.80
N VAL A 63 -10.10 -1.97 -1.04
CA VAL A 63 -8.85 -2.75 -0.88
C VAL A 63 -8.30 -3.22 -2.24
N ARG A 64 -9.15 -3.72 -3.13
CA ARG A 64 -8.74 -4.12 -4.49
C ARG A 64 -8.21 -2.94 -5.31
N MET A 65 -8.84 -1.76 -5.21
CA MET A 65 -8.38 -0.56 -5.91
C MET A 65 -7.01 -0.10 -5.39
N ILE A 66 -6.83 -0.06 -4.07
CA ILE A 66 -5.55 0.28 -3.41
C ILE A 66 -4.46 -0.68 -3.90
N ARG A 67 -4.73 -1.99 -3.84
CA ARG A 67 -3.81 -3.03 -4.33
C ARG A 67 -3.36 -2.77 -5.78
N ASN A 68 -4.31 -2.49 -6.67
CA ASN A 68 -4.01 -2.28 -8.10
C ASN A 68 -3.20 -0.99 -8.33
N ARG A 69 -3.47 0.08 -7.56
CA ARG A 69 -2.70 1.32 -7.66
C ARG A 69 -1.28 1.15 -7.09
N LEU A 70 -1.11 0.45 -5.97
CA LEU A 70 0.21 0.10 -5.43
C LEU A 70 1.02 -0.73 -6.43
N ALA A 71 0.43 -1.76 -7.01
CA ALA A 71 1.06 -2.59 -8.03
C ALA A 71 1.53 -1.75 -9.24
N THR A 72 0.71 -0.80 -9.69
CA THR A 72 1.07 0.11 -10.78
C THR A 72 2.24 1.02 -10.40
N ARG A 73 2.26 1.50 -9.15
CA ARG A 73 3.31 2.38 -8.63
C ARG A 73 4.63 1.65 -8.46
N ALA A 74 4.60 0.44 -7.92
CA ALA A 74 5.75 -0.45 -7.79
C ALA A 74 6.34 -0.78 -9.18
N ARG A 75 5.49 -1.11 -10.17
CA ARG A 75 5.94 -1.34 -11.54
C ARG A 75 6.63 -0.11 -12.14
N ARG A 76 6.04 1.09 -11.99
CA ARG A 76 6.62 2.35 -12.45
C ARG A 76 7.94 2.69 -11.75
N ALA A 77 8.12 2.22 -10.52
CA ALA A 77 9.37 2.35 -9.78
C ALA A 77 10.42 1.28 -10.17
N GLY A 78 10.11 0.38 -11.11
CA GLY A 78 11.04 -0.62 -11.66
C GLY A 78 11.04 -1.97 -10.93
N PHE A 79 10.06 -2.25 -10.07
CA PHE A 79 9.96 -3.54 -9.38
C PHE A 79 9.17 -4.57 -10.20
N SER A 80 9.56 -5.84 -10.13
CA SER A 80 8.88 -6.98 -10.76
C SER A 80 7.94 -7.71 -9.79
N LYS A 81 8.08 -7.47 -8.48
CA LYS A 81 7.22 -8.03 -7.43
C LYS A 81 6.83 -6.99 -6.39
N LEU A 82 5.63 -7.15 -5.84
CA LEU A 82 5.13 -6.40 -4.68
C LEU A 82 4.76 -7.38 -3.57
N ARG A 83 5.48 -7.34 -2.45
CA ARG A 83 5.12 -8.03 -1.21
C ARG A 83 4.48 -7.02 -0.25
N VAL A 84 3.40 -7.40 0.39
CA VAL A 84 2.69 -6.58 1.37
C VAL A 84 2.53 -7.41 2.63
N THR A 85 3.13 -6.95 3.74
CA THR A 85 2.92 -7.56 5.05
C THR A 85 2.35 -6.54 6.03
N GLY A 86 1.44 -6.98 6.88
CA GLY A 86 0.93 -6.13 7.96
C GLY A 86 -0.18 -6.80 8.75
N THR A 87 -0.79 -6.04 9.65
CA THR A 87 -1.89 -6.53 10.50
C THR A 87 -3.15 -5.75 10.24
N ARG A 88 -4.27 -6.45 10.06
CA ARG A 88 -5.57 -5.80 9.81
C ARG A 88 -6.08 -5.10 11.07
N LEU A 89 -6.08 -3.77 11.07
CA LEU A 89 -6.54 -2.97 12.22
C LEU A 89 -8.06 -2.69 12.23
N SER A 90 -8.73 -2.75 11.06
CA SER A 90 -10.16 -2.43 10.90
C SER A 90 -10.90 -3.40 9.94
N GLY A 91 -12.24 -3.39 10.01
CA GLY A 91 -13.12 -4.25 9.20
C GLY A 91 -13.18 -5.72 9.64
N ALA A 92 -13.68 -6.59 8.76
CA ALA A 92 -13.84 -8.01 9.06
C ALA A 92 -12.50 -8.72 9.32
N LYS A 93 -12.42 -9.58 10.35
CA LYS A 93 -11.19 -10.32 10.75
C LYS A 93 -10.04 -9.40 11.19
N LYS A 94 -10.33 -8.43 12.06
CA LYS A 94 -9.32 -7.63 12.78
C LYS A 94 -8.29 -8.52 13.50
N GLY A 95 -7.03 -8.10 13.53
CA GLY A 95 -5.91 -8.84 14.14
C GLY A 95 -5.29 -9.91 13.24
N ARG A 96 -5.87 -10.18 12.07
CA ARG A 96 -5.29 -11.13 11.10
C ARG A 96 -4.08 -10.51 10.41
N SER A 97 -2.97 -11.24 10.39
CA SER A 97 -1.80 -10.91 9.58
C SER A 97 -2.12 -11.11 8.10
N VAL A 98 -1.67 -10.16 7.30
CA VAL A 98 -1.67 -10.20 5.84
C VAL A 98 -0.23 -10.38 5.41
N ASP A 99 0.04 -11.38 4.58
CA ASP A 99 1.28 -11.52 3.82
C ASP A 99 0.86 -11.93 2.41
N VAL A 100 1.00 -11.00 1.47
CA VAL A 100 0.56 -11.19 0.09
C VAL A 100 1.68 -10.76 -0.84
N THR A 101 2.06 -11.65 -1.73
CA THR A 101 2.98 -11.36 -2.84
C THR A 101 2.21 -11.28 -4.14
N ILE A 102 2.54 -10.29 -4.96
CA ILE A 102 1.91 -10.01 -6.24
C ILE A 102 3.01 -9.88 -7.28
N ASP A 103 2.98 -10.72 -8.30
CA ASP A 103 3.84 -10.54 -9.47
C ASP A 103 3.34 -9.36 -10.31
N LEU A 104 4.27 -8.50 -10.72
CA LEU A 104 4.02 -7.30 -11.50
C LEU A 104 4.44 -7.58 -12.94
N PRO A 105 3.52 -8.01 -13.83
CA PRO A 105 3.90 -8.27 -15.21
C PRO A 105 4.45 -7.00 -15.85
N HIS A 106 5.57 -7.14 -16.56
CA HIS A 106 6.08 -6.14 -17.49
C HIS A 106 5.08 -6.06 -18.66
N ARG A 107 4.38 -4.95 -18.78
CA ARG A 107 3.57 -4.60 -19.96
C ARG A 107 4.09 -3.29 -20.50
#